data_AF-A0A2E8K7Z2-F1
#
_entry.id   AF-A0A2E8K7Z2-F1
#
_cell.length_a   1.000
_cell.length_b   1.000
_cell.length_c   1.000
_cell.angle_alpha   90.00
_cell.angle_beta   90.00
_cell.angle_gamma   90.00
#
_symmetry.space_group_name_H-M   'P 1'
#
loop_
_entity.id
_entity.type
_entity.pdbx_description
1 polymer ?
#
loop_
_entity_poly.entity_id
_entity_poly.type
_entity_poly.pdbx_seq_one_letter_code
_entity_poly.pdbx_strand_id
1 'polypeptide(L)' 'MEFMGRLAALVPKPRVNLTRFHGVFSPNSKLREYVVPQKPVEEQESPKPKAYSMTWAQRLKRVFAIDPNAAR' A
#
# COMPACT_ATOMS: atom_id res chain seq x y z
N MET A 1 -17.02 -25.67 -2.66
CA MET A 1 -16.14 -24.47 -2.76
C MET A 1 -16.87 -23.15 -2.43
N GLU A 2 -18.18 -23.19 -2.11
CA GLU A 2 -19.00 -22.00 -1.86
C GLU A 2 -18.52 -21.08 -0.72
N PHE A 3 -18.03 -21.66 0.38
CA PHE A 3 -17.62 -20.88 1.56
C PHE A 3 -16.44 -19.94 1.28
N MET A 4 -15.37 -20.46 0.66
CA MET A 4 -14.18 -19.66 0.32
C MET A 4 -14.50 -18.60 -0.73
N GLY A 5 -15.39 -18.91 -1.69
CA GLY A 5 -15.85 -17.94 -2.69
C GLY A 5 -16.62 -16.77 -2.06
N ARG A 6 -17.53 -17.06 -1.13
CA ARG A 6 -18.29 -16.02 -0.41
C ARG A 6 -17.41 -15.16 0.50
N LEU A 7 -16.40 -15.76 1.14
CA LEU A 7 -15.44 -15.01 1.96
C LEU A 7 -14.58 -14.07 1.10
N ALA A 8 -14.08 -14.56 -0.03
CA ALA A 8 -13.27 -13.76 -0.95
C ALA A 8 -14.04 -12.56 -1.54
N ALA A 9 -15.36 -12.68 -1.73
CA ALA A 9 -16.20 -11.60 -2.26
C ALA A 9 -16.38 -10.41 -1.31
N LEU A 10 -16.18 -10.59 0.00
CA LEU A 10 -16.23 -9.51 0.99
C LEU A 10 -15.01 -8.59 0.92
N VAL A 11 -13.88 -9.10 0.41
CA VAL A 11 -12.64 -8.33 0.33
C VAL A 11 -12.65 -7.57 -0.99
N PRO A 12 -12.66 -6.23 -0.96
CA PRO A 12 -12.65 -5.45 -2.18
C PRO A 12 -11.35 -5.73 -2.96
N LYS A 13 -11.44 -5.66 -4.29
CA LYS A 13 -10.32 -5.99 -5.18
C LYS A 13 -9.05 -5.26 -4.72
N PRO A 14 -7.94 -5.96 -4.47
CA PRO A 14 -6.73 -5.31 -4.03
C PRO A 14 -6.26 -4.32 -5.10
N ARG A 15 -5.68 -3.20 -4.66
CA ARG A 15 -5.10 -2.13 -5.51
C ARG A 15 -6.11 -1.30 -6.31
N VAL A 16 -7.39 -1.29 -5.92
CA VAL A 16 -8.34 -0.28 -6.41
C VAL A 16 -8.54 0.79 -5.34
N ASN A 17 -8.61 2.06 -5.75
CA ASN A 17 -8.93 3.16 -4.83
C ASN A 17 -10.38 3.02 -4.37
N LEU A 18 -10.58 2.62 -3.12
CA LEU A 18 -11.92 2.49 -2.52
C LEU A 18 -12.55 3.85 -2.27
N THR A 19 -11.72 4.82 -1.87
CA THR A 19 -12.11 6.20 -1.69
C THR A 19 -11.69 6.99 -2.93
N ARG A 20 -12.66 7.50 -3.69
CA ARG A 20 -12.40 8.42 -4.80
C ARG A 20 -12.51 9.86 -4.30
N PHE A 21 -11.40 10.57 -4.30
CA PHE A 21 -11.35 11.99 -3.99
C PHE A 21 -11.73 12.84 -5.21
N HIS A 22 -12.54 13.87 -5.01
CA HIS A 22 -12.97 14.82 -6.05
C HIS A 22 -12.74 16.27 -5.62
N GLY A 23 -12.93 17.20 -6.56
CA GLY A 23 -12.78 18.63 -6.33
C GLY A 23 -11.35 19.13 -6.34
N VAL A 24 -11.19 20.40 -5.98
CA VAL A 24 -9.95 21.17 -6.14
C VAL A 24 -8.75 20.55 -5.38
N PHE A 25 -9.02 19.93 -4.24
CA PHE A 25 -8.00 19.27 -3.40
C PHE A 25 -7.70 17.80 -3.75
N SER A 26 -8.36 17.22 -4.77
CA SER A 26 -8.12 15.82 -5.16
C SER A 26 -6.68 15.59 -5.64
N PRO A 27 -6.03 14.44 -5.36
CA PRO A 27 -4.63 14.18 -5.72
C PRO A 27 -4.28 14.40 -7.20
N ASN A 28 -5.24 14.18 -8.11
CA ASN A 28 -5.04 14.34 -9.57
C ASN A 28 -5.77 15.59 -10.14
N SER A 29 -6.13 16.56 -9.29
CA SER A 29 -6.72 17.82 -9.73
C SER A 29 -5.66 18.73 -10.33
N LYS A 30 -5.89 19.25 -11.54
CA LYS A 30 -5.01 20.24 -12.19
C LYS A 30 -4.88 21.52 -11.37
N LEU A 31 -5.93 21.89 -10.63
CA LEU A 31 -5.96 23.11 -9.82
C LEU A 31 -5.22 22.95 -8.48
N ARG A 32 -4.84 21.72 -8.10
CA ARG A 32 -4.20 21.43 -6.81
C ARG A 32 -2.86 22.14 -6.66
N GLU A 33 -2.12 22.34 -7.77
CA GLU A 33 -0.82 23.02 -7.76
C GLU A 33 -0.90 24.47 -7.27
N TYR A 34 -2.02 25.16 -7.55
CA TYR A 34 -2.22 26.55 -7.16
C TYR A 34 -2.78 26.71 -5.74
N VAL A 35 -3.45 25.67 -5.22
CA VAL A 35 -4.23 25.76 -3.97
C VAL A 35 -3.55 25.07 -2.79
N VAL A 36 -2.82 23.98 -3.03
CA VAL A 36 -2.07 23.28 -1.99
C VAL A 36 -0.66 23.86 -1.92
N PRO A 37 -0.25 24.42 -0.76
CA PRO A 37 1.12 24.88 -0.57
C PRO A 37 2.11 23.78 -0.91
N GLN A 38 3.02 24.04 -1.85
CA GLN A 38 4.08 23.10 -2.17
C GLN A 38 5.08 23.07 -1.01
N LYS A 39 5.55 21.87 -0.66
CA LYS A 39 6.66 21.76 0.27
C LYS A 39 7.87 22.44 -0.40
N PRO A 40 8.62 23.32 0.29
CA PRO A 40 9.86 23.84 -0.24
C PRO A 40 10.74 22.65 -0.65
N VAL A 41 11.44 22.80 -1.78
CA VAL A 41 12.39 21.80 -2.30
C VAL A 41 13.59 21.78 -1.36
N GLU A 42 13.43 21.22 -0.17
CA GLU A 42 14.55 20.85 0.67
C GLU A 42 15.22 19.63 0.04
N GLU A 43 16.48 19.87 -0.30
CA GLU A 43 17.58 18.97 -0.62
C GLU A 43 17.24 17.50 -0.73
N GLN A 44 17.57 16.96 -1.91
CA GLN A 44 17.86 15.56 -2.21
C GLN A 44 17.72 14.65 -0.99
N GLU A 45 16.51 14.13 -0.76
CA GLU A 45 16.32 13.05 0.21
C GLU A 45 17.34 11.96 -0.15
N SER A 46 18.32 11.74 0.74
CA SER A 46 19.26 10.62 0.65
C SER A 46 18.49 9.36 0.26
N PRO A 47 18.96 8.54 -0.69
CA PRO A 47 18.18 7.44 -1.24
C PRO A 47 17.62 6.61 -0.09
N LYS A 48 16.30 6.70 0.12
CA LYS A 48 15.62 5.91 1.14
C LYS A 48 15.99 4.45 0.86
N PRO A 49 16.45 3.69 1.87
CA PRO A 49 16.82 2.31 1.66
C PRO A 49 15.63 1.61 1.00
N LYS A 50 15.86 0.98 -0.16
CA LYS A 50 14.82 0.24 -0.87
C LYS A 50 14.11 -0.62 0.15
N ALA A 51 12.80 -0.43 0.32
CA ALA A 51 12.02 -1.27 1.21
C ALA A 51 12.27 -2.73 0.81
N TYR A 52 13.00 -3.46 1.66
CA TYR A 52 13.43 -4.81 1.37
C TYR A 52 12.18 -5.62 1.00
N SER A 53 12.15 -6.20 -0.20
CA SER A 53 11.07 -7.11 -0.56
C SER A 53 11.15 -8.32 0.38
N MET A 54 10.35 -8.33 1.43
CA MET A 54 10.25 -9.50 2.30
C MET A 54 9.81 -10.69 1.48
N THR A 55 10.53 -11.80 1.61
CA THR A 55 10.07 -13.07 1.05
C THR A 55 8.76 -13.49 1.72
N TRP A 56 7.97 -14.33 1.06
CA TRP A 56 6.71 -14.83 1.61
C TRP A 56 6.91 -15.49 2.99
N ALA A 57 7.98 -16.28 3.16
CA ALA A 57 8.35 -16.89 4.43
C ALA A 57 8.69 -15.85 5.54
N GLN A 58 9.47 -14.82 5.21
CA GLN A 58 9.79 -13.75 6.17
C GLN A 58 8.55 -12.97 6.62
N ARG A 59 7.58 -12.79 5.71
CA ARG A 59 6.32 -12.11 6.02
C ARG A 59 5.44 -12.93 6.96
N LEU A 60 5.35 -14.25 6.74
CA LEU A 60 4.63 -15.16 7.65
C LEU A 60 5.21 -15.14 9.06
N LYS A 61 6.54 -15.18 9.18
CA LYS A 61 7.22 -15.12 10.47
C LYS A 61 6.96 -13.79 11.20
N ARG A 62 6.97 -12.68 10.46
CA ARG A 62 6.75 -11.34 11.06
C ARG A 62 5.30 -11.07 11.46
N VAL A 63 4.32 -11.46 10.65
CA VAL A 63 2.90 -11.11 10.87
C VAL A 63 2.18 -12.15 11.72
N PHE A 64 2.49 -13.43 11.52
CA PHE A 64 1.75 -14.55 12.12
C PHE A 64 2.62 -15.40 13.05
N ALA A 65 3.91 -15.09 13.22
CA ALA A 65 4.87 -15.93 13.96
C ALA A 65 4.99 -17.37 13.42
N ILE A 66 4.69 -17.59 12.13
CA ILE A 66 4.79 -18.89 11.46
C ILE A 66 6.13 -18.97 10.72
N ASP A 67 6.96 -19.96 11.05
CA ASP A 67 8.20 -20.23 10.33
C ASP A 67 8.04 -21.47 9.41
N PRO A 68 7.83 -21.29 8.10
CA PRO A 68 7.63 -22.40 7.18
C PRO A 68 8.91 -23.23 6.94
N ASN A 69 10.08 -22.75 7.35
CA ASN A 69 11.35 -23.49 7.21
C ASN A 69 11.75 -24.25 8.48
N ALA A 70 11.00 -24.10 9.59
CA ALA A 70 11.32 -24.76 10.86
C ALA A 70 11.04 -26.28 10.87
N ALA A 71 10.28 -26.78 9.90
CA ALA A 71 9.88 -28.19 9.79
C ALA A 71 10.82 -29.04 8.91
N ARG A 72 12.02 -28.54 8.61
CA ARG A 72 13.03 -29.20 7.77
C ARG A 72 14.31 -29.37 8.55
#